data_AF-A0A838UKJ9-F1
#
_entry.id   AF-A0A838UKJ9-F1
#
_cell.length_a   1.000
_cell.length_b   1.000
_cell.length_c   1.000
_cell.angle_alpha   90.00
_cell.angle_beta   90.00
_cell.angle_gamma   90.00
#
_symmetry.space_group_name_H-M   'P 1'
#
loop_
_entity.id
_entity.type
_entity.pdbx_description
1 polymer ?
#
loop_
_entity_poly.entity_id
_entity_poly.type
_entity_poly.pdbx_seq_one_letter_code
_entity_poly.pdbx_strand_id
1 'polypeptide(L)'
;VVLLPAPGVLDGDHWALRLFAEILGGGMSSRLFQEARERLGLAYAIDAYADAYADVGVLGVYAGCAAKDAGKLARVVAGEIRSLAGRVEAAELARAKAQLKASLFMGRESLAARAEQAAAQWLTFGRLLAPAELAGAIEAVEAPDLARLGARLLAPGLSTVSVLGPAPAMIAPERFEAALYG
;
A
#
# COMPACT_ATOMS: atom_id res chain seq x y z
N VAL A 1 -1.61 -11.19 7.16
CA VAL A 1 -0.76 -10.17 6.52
C VAL A 1 -0.24 -10.72 5.21
N VAL A 2 -0.31 -9.92 4.17
CA VAL A 2 0.20 -10.24 2.83
C VAL A 2 1.27 -9.20 2.49
N LEU A 3 2.40 -9.62 1.94
CA LEU A 3 3.54 -8.77 1.61
C LEU A 3 4.04 -9.06 0.19
N LEU A 4 4.33 -8.00 -0.56
CA LEU A 4 5.05 -8.04 -1.84
C LEU A 4 6.35 -7.24 -1.71
N PRO A 5 7.46 -7.69 -2.34
CA PRO A 5 8.66 -6.88 -2.43
C PRO A 5 8.36 -5.59 -3.21
N ALA A 6 8.87 -4.47 -2.72
CA ALA A 6 8.64 -3.15 -3.30
C ALA A 6 9.94 -2.32 -3.36
N PRO A 7 9.94 -1.20 -4.09
CA PRO A 7 11.08 -0.30 -4.14
C PRO A 7 11.38 0.36 -2.79
N GLY A 8 12.66 0.64 -2.53
CA GLY A 8 13.10 1.42 -1.38
C GLY A 8 12.80 2.90 -1.51
N VAL A 9 13.14 3.66 -0.46
CA VAL A 9 12.85 5.10 -0.34
C VAL A 9 13.71 5.97 -1.27
N LEU A 10 14.86 5.47 -1.69
CA LEU A 10 15.75 6.15 -2.65
C LEU A 10 15.35 5.90 -4.11
N ASP A 11 14.37 5.03 -4.35
CA ASP A 11 13.87 4.71 -5.67
C ASP A 11 12.92 5.81 -6.18
N GLY A 12 12.97 6.10 -7.49
CA GLY A 12 12.07 7.08 -8.12
C GLY A 12 10.59 6.70 -7.99
N ASP A 13 10.28 5.42 -7.79
CA ASP A 13 8.92 4.91 -7.63
C ASP A 13 8.38 5.02 -6.21
N HIS A 14 9.16 5.55 -5.26
CA HIS A 14 8.75 5.62 -3.86
C HIS A 14 7.38 6.30 -3.66
N TRP A 15 7.15 7.44 -4.32
CA TRP A 15 5.87 8.16 -4.21
C TRP A 15 4.72 7.44 -4.90
N ALA A 16 5.00 6.77 -6.02
CA ALA A 16 4.02 5.88 -6.66
C ALA A 16 3.64 4.75 -5.71
N LEU A 17 4.60 4.17 -4.96
CA LEU A 17 4.34 3.11 -3.99
C LEU A 17 3.47 3.58 -2.83
N ARG A 18 3.74 4.76 -2.29
CA ARG A 18 2.89 5.33 -1.22
C ARG A 18 1.47 5.59 -1.71
N LEU A 19 1.30 6.13 -2.92
CA LEU A 19 -0.02 6.35 -3.51
C LEU A 19 -0.73 5.04 -3.87
N PHE A 20 0.00 4.03 -4.33
CA PHE A 20 -0.55 2.70 -4.59
C PHE A 20 -1.16 2.09 -3.32
N ALA A 21 -0.43 2.13 -2.20
CA ALA A 21 -0.94 1.67 -0.91
C ALA A 21 -2.15 2.49 -0.43
N GLU A 22 -2.13 3.81 -0.62
CA GLU A 22 -3.22 4.71 -0.26
C GLU A 22 -4.52 4.38 -1.02
N ILE A 23 -4.44 4.17 -2.34
CA ILE A 23 -5.58 3.76 -3.17
C ILE A 23 -6.08 2.37 -2.78
N LEU A 24 -5.15 1.45 -2.50
CA LEU A 24 -5.47 0.06 -2.19
C LEU A 24 -6.18 -0.07 -0.84
N GLY A 25 -5.68 0.59 0.21
CA GLY A 25 -6.15 0.37 1.59
C GLY A 25 -6.00 1.54 2.56
N GLY A 26 -5.74 2.77 2.09
CA GLY A 26 -5.46 3.94 2.93
C GLY A 26 -6.65 4.55 3.68
N GLY A 27 -7.84 3.97 3.60
CA GLY A 27 -9.00 4.45 4.35
C GLY A 27 -10.33 3.95 3.81
N MET A 28 -11.43 4.56 4.25
CA MET A 28 -12.79 4.08 3.92
C MET A 28 -13.13 4.15 2.44
N SER A 29 -12.50 5.07 1.68
CA SER A 29 -12.71 5.22 0.23
C SER A 29 -11.75 4.39 -0.63
N SER A 30 -10.89 3.59 0.00
CA SER A 30 -9.94 2.70 -0.67
C SER A 30 -10.61 1.47 -1.25
N ARG A 31 -9.97 0.85 -2.24
CA ARG A 31 -10.52 -0.31 -2.95
C ARG A 31 -10.81 -1.47 -2.01
N LEU A 32 -9.86 -1.84 -1.16
CA LEU A 32 -10.04 -2.97 -0.23
C LEU A 32 -11.12 -2.70 0.81
N PHE A 33 -11.24 -1.47 1.30
CA PHE A 33 -12.30 -1.14 2.25
C PHE A 33 -13.68 -1.26 1.60
N GLN A 34 -13.85 -0.68 0.41
CA GLN A 34 -15.12 -0.75 -0.33
C GLN A 34 -15.47 -2.20 -0.71
N GLU A 35 -14.49 -2.95 -1.20
CA GLU A 35 -14.74 -4.28 -1.76
C GLU A 35 -14.86 -5.36 -0.67
N ALA A 36 -13.85 -5.45 0.21
CA ALA A 36 -13.79 -6.53 1.19
C ALA A 36 -14.66 -6.27 2.42
N ARG A 37 -14.77 -5.02 2.87
CA ARG A 37 -15.51 -4.66 4.10
C ARG A 37 -16.94 -4.21 3.80
N GLU A 38 -17.14 -3.23 2.91
CA GLU A 38 -18.50 -2.71 2.63
C GLU A 38 -19.32 -3.67 1.76
N ARG A 39 -18.81 -4.07 0.59
CA ARG A 39 -19.59 -4.88 -0.37
C ARG A 39 -19.72 -6.34 0.03
N LEU A 40 -18.63 -6.96 0.47
CA LEU A 40 -18.57 -8.41 0.71
C LEU A 40 -18.65 -8.80 2.20
N GLY A 41 -18.46 -7.85 3.13
CA GLY A 41 -18.53 -8.12 4.57
C GLY A 41 -17.53 -9.17 5.08
N LEU A 42 -16.38 -9.34 4.42
CA LEU A 42 -15.41 -10.40 4.72
C LEU A 42 -14.45 -10.04 5.85
N ALA A 43 -14.16 -8.75 6.02
CA ALA A 43 -13.14 -8.27 6.94
C ALA A 43 -13.71 -7.23 7.93
N TYR A 44 -13.36 -7.36 9.20
CA TYR A 44 -13.64 -6.33 10.22
C TYR A 44 -12.54 -5.27 10.29
N ALA A 45 -11.33 -5.62 9.85
CA ALA A 45 -10.21 -4.70 9.68
C ALA A 45 -9.50 -5.02 8.37
N ILE A 46 -9.20 -4.02 7.56
CA ILE A 46 -8.39 -4.16 6.36
C ILE A 46 -7.77 -2.81 5.99
N ASP A 47 -6.48 -2.84 5.71
CA ASP A 47 -5.68 -1.68 5.33
C ASP A 47 -4.46 -2.12 4.53
N ALA A 48 -3.89 -1.18 3.78
CA ALA A 48 -2.67 -1.39 3.02
C ALA A 48 -1.64 -0.33 3.40
N TYR A 49 -0.38 -0.71 3.35
CA TYR A 49 0.73 0.13 3.74
C TYR A 49 1.93 -0.11 2.85
N ALA A 50 2.83 0.88 2.82
CA ALA A 50 4.08 0.83 2.10
C ALA A 50 5.20 1.19 3.06
N ASP A 51 6.02 0.19 3.40
CA ASP A 51 7.22 0.39 4.22
C ASP A 51 8.43 0.40 3.30
N ALA A 52 9.23 1.45 3.36
CA ALA A 52 10.41 1.62 2.53
C ALA A 52 11.66 1.78 3.40
N TYR A 53 12.64 0.93 3.16
CA TYR A 53 14.00 1.05 3.66
C TYR A 53 14.88 1.74 2.60
N ALA A 54 16.17 1.90 2.86
CA ALA A 54 17.07 2.64 1.98
C ALA A 54 17.08 2.10 0.53
N ASP A 55 17.19 0.78 0.39
CA ASP A 55 17.39 0.07 -0.89
C ASP A 55 16.23 -0.88 -1.27
N VAL A 56 15.44 -1.32 -0.29
CA VAL A 56 14.30 -2.22 -0.48
C VAL A 56 13.05 -1.70 0.22
N GLY A 57 11.88 -2.18 -0.17
CA GLY A 57 10.62 -1.88 0.48
C GLY A 57 9.65 -3.05 0.42
N VAL A 58 8.49 -2.83 1.02
CA VAL A 58 7.40 -3.81 1.09
C VAL A 58 6.07 -3.11 0.88
N LEU A 59 5.25 -3.64 -0.02
CA LEU A 59 3.83 -3.36 -0.07
C LEU A 59 3.12 -4.40 0.80
N GLY A 60 2.42 -3.94 1.84
CA GLY A 60 1.72 -4.78 2.78
C GLY A 60 0.20 -4.59 2.74
N VAL A 61 -0.52 -5.67 3.00
CA VAL A 61 -1.95 -5.64 3.34
C VAL A 61 -2.16 -6.37 4.66
N TYR A 62 -2.66 -5.64 5.65
CA TYR A 62 -3.17 -6.23 6.88
C TYR A 62 -4.67 -6.48 6.74
N ALA A 63 -5.12 -7.62 7.24
CA ALA A 63 -6.54 -7.93 7.27
C ALA A 63 -6.90 -8.84 8.46
N GLY A 64 -8.02 -8.53 9.10
CA GLY A 64 -8.67 -9.34 10.14
C GLY A 64 -10.04 -9.80 9.65
N CYS A 65 -10.27 -11.11 9.69
CA CYS A 65 -11.51 -11.75 9.22
C CYS A 65 -11.83 -13.02 10.01
N ALA A 66 -13.03 -13.56 9.81
CA ALA A 66 -13.37 -14.90 10.31
C ALA A 66 -12.58 -15.97 9.54
N ALA A 67 -12.15 -17.03 10.24
CA ALA A 67 -11.27 -18.06 9.65
C ALA A 67 -11.85 -18.71 8.38
N LYS A 68 -13.17 -18.87 8.30
CA LYS A 68 -13.87 -19.43 7.12
C LYS A 68 -13.78 -18.54 5.89
N ASP A 69 -13.59 -17.23 6.07
CA ASP A 69 -13.61 -16.23 5.00
C ASP A 69 -12.20 -15.90 4.49
N ALA A 70 -11.16 -16.29 5.23
CA ALA A 70 -9.76 -15.96 4.93
C ALA A 70 -9.34 -16.32 3.50
N GLY A 71 -9.71 -17.51 3.01
CA GLY A 71 -9.40 -17.93 1.65
C GLY A 71 -10.12 -17.10 0.57
N LYS A 72 -11.34 -16.63 0.82
CA LYS A 72 -12.07 -15.75 -0.11
C LYS A 72 -11.49 -14.33 -0.07
N LEU A 73 -11.20 -13.83 1.13
CA LEU A 73 -10.58 -12.53 1.32
C LEU A 73 -9.20 -12.44 0.65
N ALA A 74 -8.38 -13.48 0.77
CA ALA A 74 -7.09 -13.57 0.09
C ALA A 74 -7.22 -13.37 -1.43
N ARG A 75 -8.22 -13.97 -2.08
CA ARG A 75 -8.47 -13.77 -3.51
C ARG A 75 -8.91 -12.35 -3.84
N VAL A 76 -9.73 -11.74 -2.99
CA VAL A 76 -10.14 -10.34 -3.16
C VAL A 76 -8.93 -9.42 -3.09
N VAL A 77 -8.04 -9.61 -2.10
CA VAL A 77 -6.82 -8.81 -1.97
C VAL A 77 -5.93 -8.96 -3.21
N ALA A 78 -5.69 -10.18 -3.67
CA ALA A 78 -4.92 -10.42 -4.89
C ALA A 78 -5.56 -9.79 -6.14
N GLY A 79 -6.89 -9.90 -6.25
CA GLY A 79 -7.67 -9.31 -7.33
C GLY A 79 -7.56 -7.78 -7.37
N GLU A 80 -7.67 -7.12 -6.22
CA GLU A 80 -7.54 -5.66 -6.14
C GLU A 80 -6.12 -5.17 -6.43
N ILE A 81 -5.08 -5.90 -5.98
CA ILE A 81 -3.69 -5.59 -6.32
C ILE A 81 -3.49 -5.67 -7.85
N ARG A 82 -3.96 -6.74 -8.49
CA ARG A 82 -3.88 -6.89 -9.96
C ARG A 82 -4.69 -5.84 -10.71
N SER A 83 -5.90 -5.57 -10.24
CA SER A 83 -6.79 -4.58 -10.82
C SER A 83 -6.13 -3.19 -10.79
N LEU A 84 -5.53 -2.82 -9.66
CA LEU A 84 -4.85 -1.54 -9.51
C LEU A 84 -3.56 -1.45 -10.34
N ALA A 85 -2.82 -2.57 -10.47
CA ALA A 85 -1.67 -2.65 -11.37
C ALA A 85 -2.05 -2.47 -12.85
N GLY A 86 -3.27 -2.85 -13.24
CA GLY A 86 -3.75 -2.72 -14.63
C GLY A 86 -4.41 -1.39 -14.95
N ARG A 87 -5.23 -0.85 -14.04
CA ARG A 87 -6.02 0.37 -14.28
C ARG A 87 -6.17 1.19 -13.01
N VAL A 88 -5.87 2.49 -13.14
CA VAL A 88 -6.09 3.50 -12.11
C VAL A 88 -7.06 4.55 -12.62
N GLU A 89 -8.12 4.83 -11.86
CA GLU A 89 -9.06 5.90 -12.12
C GLU A 89 -8.47 7.27 -11.74
N ALA A 90 -8.75 8.31 -12.53
CA ALA A 90 -8.26 9.65 -12.20
C ALA A 90 -8.78 10.14 -10.83
N ALA A 91 -10.02 9.79 -10.49
CA ALA A 91 -10.66 10.21 -9.25
C ALA A 91 -10.04 9.57 -8.00
N GLU A 92 -9.62 8.30 -8.06
CA GLU A 92 -8.97 7.66 -6.91
C GLU A 92 -7.53 8.18 -6.72
N LEU A 93 -6.80 8.43 -7.82
CA LEU A 93 -5.47 9.03 -7.75
C LEU A 93 -5.54 10.44 -7.15
N ALA A 94 -6.49 11.26 -7.60
CA ALA A 94 -6.68 12.61 -7.06
C ALA A 94 -7.00 12.58 -5.55
N ARG A 95 -7.86 11.66 -5.10
CA ARG A 95 -8.14 11.48 -3.67
C ARG A 95 -6.91 11.04 -2.89
N ALA A 96 -6.18 10.03 -3.37
CA ALA A 96 -4.99 9.52 -2.70
C ALA A 96 -3.90 10.60 -2.55
N LYS A 97 -3.68 11.42 -3.60
CA LYS A 97 -2.78 12.58 -3.52
C LYS A 97 -3.23 13.58 -2.47
N ALA A 98 -4.51 13.93 -2.45
CA ALA A 98 -5.06 14.86 -1.46
C ALA A 98 -4.89 14.33 -0.02
N GLN A 99 -5.18 13.04 0.20
CA GLN A 99 -5.07 12.39 1.50
C GLN A 99 -3.61 12.31 1.97
N LEU A 100 -2.70 11.87 1.10
CA LEU A 100 -1.28 11.75 1.44
C LEU A 100 -0.65 13.11 1.77
N LYS A 101 -0.98 14.16 1.00
CA LYS A 101 -0.54 15.53 1.29
C LYS A 101 -1.13 16.05 2.61
N ALA A 102 -2.42 15.83 2.86
CA ALA A 102 -3.04 16.25 4.11
C ALA A 102 -2.31 15.61 5.32
N SER A 103 -2.05 14.30 5.25
CA SER A 103 -1.28 13.58 6.28
C SER A 103 0.13 14.12 6.45
N LEU A 104 0.81 14.50 5.37
CA LEU A 104 2.13 15.14 5.42
C LEU A 104 2.11 16.45 6.23
N PHE A 105 1.10 17.29 6.05
CA PHE A 105 0.99 18.57 6.74
C PHE A 105 0.54 18.40 8.20
N MET A 106 -0.48 17.58 8.46
CA MET A 106 -0.97 17.30 9.82
C MET A 106 0.11 16.65 10.69
N GLY A 107 0.92 15.75 10.11
CA GLY A 107 2.04 15.10 10.82
C GLY A 107 3.12 16.05 11.34
N ARG A 108 3.05 17.35 11.01
CA ARG A 108 4.00 18.38 11.43
C ARG A 108 3.48 19.28 12.56
N GLU A 109 2.30 19.00 13.11
CA GLU A 109 1.76 19.79 14.23
C GLU A 109 2.52 19.52 15.54
N SER A 110 3.04 18.29 15.72
CA SER A 110 3.84 17.92 16.87
C SER A 110 5.32 18.27 16.68
N LEU A 111 5.92 18.93 17.69
CA LEU A 111 7.36 19.19 17.72
C LEU A 111 8.17 17.89 17.70
N ALA A 112 7.71 16.86 18.40
CA ALA A 112 8.35 15.55 18.42
C ALA A 112 8.31 14.91 17.03
N ALA A 113 7.15 14.89 16.37
CA ALA A 113 7.01 14.35 15.02
C ALA A 113 7.88 15.09 13.99
N ARG A 114 7.99 16.42 14.12
CA ARG A 114 8.91 17.21 13.28
C ARG A 114 10.37 16.83 13.49
N ALA A 115 10.80 16.62 14.74
CA ALA A 115 12.16 16.23 15.06
C ALA A 115 12.48 14.82 14.54
N GLU A 116 11.55 13.87 14.73
CA GLU A 116 11.68 12.51 14.19
C GLU A 116 11.77 12.50 12.66
N GLN A 117 10.90 13.24 11.97
CA GLN A 117 10.97 13.38 10.52
C GLN A 117 12.30 14.00 10.05
N ALA A 118 12.78 15.03 10.73
CA ALA A 118 14.05 15.66 10.39
C ALA A 118 15.23 14.69 10.55
N ALA A 119 15.25 13.91 11.63
CA ALA A 119 16.25 12.88 11.85
C ALA A 119 16.18 11.78 10.78
N ALA A 120 14.98 11.27 10.48
CA ALA A 120 14.79 10.25 9.46
C ALA A 120 15.24 10.74 8.07
N GLN A 121 14.90 11.98 7.69
CA GLN A 121 15.33 12.57 6.42
C GLN A 121 16.84 12.76 6.37
N TRP A 122 17.46 13.23 7.45
CA TRP A 122 18.91 13.40 7.51
C TRP A 122 19.65 12.07 7.37
N LEU A 123 19.20 11.03 8.10
CA LEU A 123 19.79 9.69 8.04
C LEU A 123 19.60 9.02 6.68
N THR A 124 18.51 9.30 5.99
CA THR A 124 18.17 8.66 4.70
C THR A 124 18.75 9.41 3.50
N PHE A 125 18.64 10.73 3.47
CA PHE A 125 18.94 11.57 2.31
C PHE A 125 20.14 12.50 2.52
N GLY A 126 20.70 12.57 3.73
CA GLY A 126 21.76 13.52 4.07
C GLY A 126 21.32 14.99 4.07
N ARG A 127 20.02 15.27 3.95
CA ARG A 127 19.44 16.61 3.94
C ARG A 127 17.98 16.59 4.39
N LEU A 128 17.48 17.77 4.76
CA LEU A 128 16.06 17.98 5.02
C LEU A 128 15.32 18.28 3.71
N LEU A 129 14.15 17.65 3.54
CA LEU A 129 13.27 17.86 2.39
C LEU A 129 12.23 18.92 2.74
N ALA A 130 12.10 19.94 1.89
CA ALA A 130 11.09 20.97 2.11
C ALA A 130 9.68 20.38 1.93
N PRO A 131 8.67 20.77 2.73
CA PRO A 131 7.31 20.27 2.55
C PRO A 131 6.76 20.49 1.13
N ALA A 132 7.12 21.62 0.49
CA ALA A 132 6.75 21.91 -0.89
C ALA A 132 7.41 20.94 -1.90
N GLU A 133 8.65 20.51 -1.64
CA GLU A 133 9.34 19.51 -2.48
C GLU A 133 8.62 18.15 -2.38
N LEU A 134 8.28 17.71 -1.17
CA LEU A 134 7.54 16.48 -0.93
C LEU A 134 6.15 16.52 -1.57
N ALA A 135 5.43 17.63 -1.41
CA ALA A 135 4.12 17.83 -2.03
C ALA A 135 4.21 17.82 -3.56
N GLY A 136 5.24 18.45 -4.13
CA GLY A 136 5.50 18.43 -5.57
C GLY A 136 5.78 17.02 -6.09
N ALA A 137 6.55 16.22 -5.34
CA ALA A 137 6.83 14.83 -5.71
C ALA A 137 5.57 13.95 -5.69
N ILE A 138 4.66 14.15 -4.73
CA ILE A 138 3.35 13.48 -4.72
C ILE A 138 2.49 13.90 -5.92
N GLU A 139 2.48 15.20 -6.25
CA GLU A 139 1.70 15.72 -7.38
C GLU A 139 2.20 15.26 -8.74
N ALA A 140 3.51 15.04 -8.88
CA ALA A 140 4.13 14.60 -10.13
C ALA A 140 3.74 13.16 -10.54
N VAL A 141 3.25 12.33 -9.61
CA VAL A 141 2.90 10.93 -9.93
C VAL A 141 1.67 10.86 -10.81
N GLU A 142 1.76 10.16 -11.94
CA GLU A 142 0.64 9.96 -12.85
C GLU A 142 0.13 8.51 -12.84
N ALA A 143 -1.03 8.27 -13.46
CA ALA A 143 -1.60 6.92 -13.57
C ALA A 143 -0.65 5.91 -14.26
N PRO A 144 0.12 6.29 -15.30
CA PRO A 144 1.13 5.39 -15.88
C PRO A 144 2.24 4.97 -14.91
N ASP A 145 2.63 5.81 -13.96
CA ASP A 145 3.63 5.46 -12.95
C ASP A 145 3.13 4.36 -12.02
N LEU A 146 1.86 4.42 -11.64
CA LEU A 146 1.22 3.40 -10.81
C LEU A 146 1.05 2.07 -11.55
N ALA A 147 0.70 2.11 -12.84
CA ALA A 147 0.63 0.90 -13.66
C ALA A 147 2.02 0.26 -13.84
N ARG A 148 3.05 1.08 -14.11
CA ARG A 148 4.44 0.63 -14.19
C ARG A 148 4.92 0.05 -12.88
N LEU A 149 4.64 0.71 -11.75
CA LEU A 149 4.94 0.17 -10.43
C LEU A 149 4.21 -1.15 -10.19
N GLY A 150 2.91 -1.23 -10.51
CA GLY A 150 2.13 -2.45 -10.35
C GLY A 150 2.74 -3.62 -11.12
N ALA A 151 3.16 -3.40 -12.36
CA ALA A 151 3.90 -4.41 -13.12
C ALA A 151 5.22 -4.79 -12.45
N ARG A 152 5.98 -3.81 -11.91
CA ARG A 152 7.24 -4.04 -11.19
C ARG A 152 7.05 -4.83 -9.89
N LEU A 153 5.95 -4.61 -9.16
CA LEU A 153 5.61 -5.36 -7.94
C LEU A 153 5.27 -6.82 -8.24
N LEU A 154 4.63 -7.08 -9.38
CA LEU A 154 4.19 -8.43 -9.77
C LEU A 154 5.27 -9.23 -10.51
N ALA A 155 6.19 -8.55 -11.22
CA ALA A 155 7.21 -9.17 -12.06
C ALA A 155 8.08 -10.25 -11.36
N PRO A 156 8.50 -10.10 -10.08
CA PRO A 156 9.29 -11.12 -9.42
C PRO A 156 8.56 -12.46 -9.22
N GLY A 157 7.22 -12.48 -9.23
CA GLY A 157 6.45 -13.68 -8.87
C GLY A 157 6.61 -14.09 -7.41
N LEU A 158 7.01 -13.15 -6.54
CA LEU A 158 7.27 -13.40 -5.12
C LEU A 158 6.25 -12.68 -4.24
N SER A 159 5.65 -13.43 -3.31
CA SER A 159 4.83 -12.88 -2.24
C SER A 159 5.10 -13.62 -0.94
N THR A 160 4.67 -13.05 0.18
CA THR A 160 4.69 -13.73 1.47
C THR A 160 3.38 -13.49 2.19
N VAL A 161 2.76 -14.56 2.68
CA VAL A 161 1.52 -14.48 3.45
C VAL A 161 1.74 -15.10 4.82
N SER A 162 1.49 -14.31 5.85
CA SER A 162 1.50 -14.77 7.24
C SER A 162 0.07 -14.76 7.81
N VAL A 163 -0.34 -15.89 8.36
CA VAL A 163 -1.67 -16.10 8.94
C VAL A 163 -1.52 -16.44 10.41
N LEU A 164 -2.21 -15.69 11.25
CA LEU A 164 -2.39 -16.03 12.66
C LEU A 164 -3.86 -16.33 12.91
N GLY A 165 -4.17 -17.54 13.36
CA GLY A 165 -5.55 -17.93 13.67
C GLY A 165 -5.82 -19.43 13.56
N PRO A 166 -7.10 -19.83 13.57
CA PRO A 166 -7.52 -21.22 13.46
C PRO A 166 -7.11 -21.89 12.14
N ALA A 167 -6.98 -23.22 12.14
CA ALA A 167 -6.55 -24.01 10.99
C ALA A 167 -7.28 -23.72 9.66
N PRO A 168 -8.62 -23.47 9.62
CA PRO A 168 -9.31 -23.11 8.38
C PRO A 168 -8.76 -21.86 7.67
N ALA A 169 -8.15 -20.93 8.42
CA ALA A 169 -7.56 -19.72 7.84
C ALA A 169 -6.26 -19.99 7.06
N MET A 170 -5.60 -21.12 7.32
CA MET A 170 -4.29 -21.47 6.74
C MET A 170 -4.32 -21.74 5.24
N ILE A 171 -5.51 -21.77 4.63
CA ILE A 171 -5.67 -21.84 3.17
C ILE A 171 -5.38 -20.50 2.48
N ALA A 172 -5.35 -19.39 3.21
CA ALA A 172 -5.20 -18.05 2.64
C ALA A 172 -3.93 -17.83 1.80
N PRO A 173 -2.73 -18.31 2.19
CA PRO A 173 -1.52 -18.18 1.37
C PRO A 173 -1.67 -18.79 -0.03
N GLU A 174 -2.12 -20.04 -0.11
CA GLU A 174 -2.34 -20.75 -1.38
C GLU A 174 -3.36 -20.01 -2.25
N ARG A 175 -4.46 -19.52 -1.66
CA ARG A 175 -5.49 -18.77 -2.41
C ARG A 175 -5.02 -17.40 -2.86
N PHE A 176 -4.12 -16.77 -2.11
CA PHE A 176 -3.56 -15.48 -2.47
C PHE A 176 -2.61 -15.64 -3.67
N GLU A 177 -1.62 -16.53 -3.56
CA GLU A 177 -0.61 -16.75 -4.60
C GLU A 177 -1.25 -17.17 -5.92
N ALA A 178 -2.16 -18.16 -5.90
CA ALA A 178 -2.85 -18.61 -7.10
C ALA A 178 -3.72 -17.53 -7.75
N ALA A 179 -4.30 -16.61 -6.96
CA ALA A 179 -5.09 -15.51 -7.52
C ALA A 179 -4.22 -14.36 -8.07
N LEU A 180 -3.04 -14.16 -7.49
CA LEU A 180 -2.12 -13.09 -7.84
C LEU A 180 -1.29 -13.43 -9.09
N TYR A 181 -0.83 -14.68 -9.21
CA TYR A 181 0.10 -15.09 -10.27
C TYR A 181 -0.49 -16.05 -11.31
N GLY A 182 -1.65 -16.65 -11.03
CA GLY A 182 -2.28 -17.68 -11.88
C GLY A 182 -1.95 -19.10 -11.40
#